data_AF-A0A7H8N938-F1
#
_entry.id   AF-A0A7H8N938-F1
#
_cell.length_a   1.000
_cell.length_b   1.000
_cell.length_c   1.000
_cell.angle_alpha   90.00
_cell.angle_beta   90.00
_cell.angle_gamma   90.00
#
_symmetry.space_group_name_H-M   'P 1'
#
loop_
_entity.id
_entity.type
_entity.pdbx_description
1 polymer ?
#
loop_
_entity_poly.entity_id
_entity_poly.type
_entity_poly.pdbx_seq_one_letter_code
_entity_poly.pdbx_strand_id
1 'polypeptide(L)'
;MKRLTPPRHVVSLAARDLLELANRPDFDRVQDQIRQIRGCTRPVNLVGTTATLDSATNAVLRSYSTADEPTGRLLTACGNRRASRCPSCSRLYAADTYHLIRAGLCGGKAVPETVRDHPRVFATLTAPSFGPVHNRRTTNAGKPLSCRCGHSHAADDPLLGTPLNPSSYDYSGAVLWNAHAGALWARFTTYLRRELAVHVGLTQKELRATLRVSFAKVAEYQKRGLVHFHAVVRLDGPDGHTDPPPAWATTDVLTRAITNAAKRAVLTITSDATGERELRWGDQVDVREITALGDGELTDQAVAAYVAKYATKSAEASGTVDHSLRCPRCTGRGYVTGPDGFHDLCADCDGSGQSEPIALLPVHRHARQMIRTAWALGHLPEFADLKLWKWAHMLGFRGHFSSKSRRYSTTLGALRDVRRAWRAIQARAADDSWETSEESTLVVSRWQYLASGYSPGEELIAAQTRHDLAAARDEAQRRKTEGDPWL
;
A
#
# COMPACT_ATOMS: atom_id res chain seq x y z
N MET A 1 47.03 -14.51 3.20
CA MET A 1 45.89 -15.46 3.25
C MET A 1 45.69 -16.08 1.88
N LYS A 2 45.81 -17.41 1.76
CA LYS A 2 45.49 -18.13 0.51
C LYS A 2 43.99 -17.96 0.24
N ARG A 3 43.60 -17.32 -0.87
CA ARG A 3 42.22 -17.38 -1.36
C ARG A 3 41.91 -18.86 -1.59
N LEU A 4 41.04 -19.43 -0.76
CA LEU A 4 40.51 -20.78 -1.01
C LEU A 4 39.81 -20.74 -2.36
N THR A 5 40.33 -21.49 -3.33
CA THR A 5 39.67 -21.69 -4.62
C THR A 5 38.28 -22.27 -4.31
N PRO A 6 37.18 -21.69 -4.82
CA PRO A 6 35.86 -22.19 -4.51
C PRO A 6 35.78 -23.66 -4.95
N PRO A 7 35.20 -24.55 -4.13
CA PRO A 7 35.12 -25.96 -4.42
C PRO A 7 34.36 -26.17 -5.72
N ARG A 8 35.08 -26.46 -6.81
CA ARG A 8 34.51 -26.71 -8.15
C ARG A 8 33.48 -27.85 -8.16
N HIS A 9 33.47 -28.68 -7.11
CA HIS A 9 32.53 -29.79 -6.91
C HIS A 9 31.15 -29.38 -6.33
N VAL A 10 31.00 -28.18 -5.76
CA VAL A 10 29.68 -27.70 -5.29
C VAL A 10 28.88 -27.24 -6.50
N VAL A 11 27.82 -27.91 -6.92
CA VAL A 11 27.12 -27.58 -8.18
C VAL A 11 26.30 -26.28 -8.09
N SER A 12 25.75 -25.95 -6.92
CA SER A 12 24.90 -24.78 -6.73
C SER A 12 25.71 -23.48 -6.62
N LEU A 13 25.39 -22.50 -7.48
CA LEU A 13 25.92 -21.14 -7.41
C LEU A 13 25.63 -20.46 -6.06
N ALA A 14 24.46 -20.73 -5.47
CA ALA A 14 24.08 -20.18 -4.17
C ALA A 14 24.93 -20.76 -3.02
N ALA A 15 25.21 -22.06 -3.07
CA ALA A 15 26.05 -22.69 -2.05
C ALA A 15 27.53 -22.25 -2.17
N ARG A 16 28.04 -22.10 -3.40
CA ARG A 16 29.39 -21.55 -3.61
C ARG A 16 29.50 -20.13 -3.06
N ASP A 17 28.58 -19.26 -3.43
CA ASP A 17 28.57 -17.85 -2.96
C ASP A 17 28.42 -17.77 -1.43
N LEU A 18 27.57 -18.61 -0.81
CA LEU A 18 27.47 -18.67 0.64
C LEU A 18 28.78 -19.12 1.31
N LEU A 19 29.47 -20.12 0.76
CA LEU A 19 30.78 -20.55 1.27
C LEU A 19 31.83 -19.45 1.12
N GLU A 20 31.81 -18.70 0.01
CA GLU A 20 32.69 -17.54 -0.18
C GLU A 20 32.40 -16.45 0.86
N LEU A 21 31.14 -16.15 1.12
CA LEU A 21 30.72 -15.20 2.16
C LEU A 21 31.14 -15.69 3.56
N ALA A 22 30.91 -16.96 3.89
CA ALA A 22 31.21 -17.54 5.20
C ALA A 22 32.72 -17.59 5.51
N ASN A 23 33.57 -17.62 4.48
CA ASN A 23 35.03 -17.58 4.64
C ASN A 23 35.59 -16.15 4.76
N ARG A 24 34.74 -15.11 4.74
CA ARG A 24 35.18 -13.73 4.98
C ARG A 24 35.37 -13.48 6.48
N PRO A 25 36.42 -12.74 6.88
CA PRO A 25 36.67 -12.42 8.29
C PRO A 25 35.53 -11.61 8.94
N ASP A 26 34.75 -10.90 8.14
CA ASP A 26 33.65 -10.02 8.50
C ASP A 26 32.27 -10.58 8.08
N PHE A 27 32.13 -11.92 8.03
CA PHE A 27 30.88 -12.57 7.66
C PHE A 27 29.69 -12.17 8.55
N ASP A 28 29.91 -11.98 9.86
CA ASP A 28 28.87 -11.53 10.79
C ASP A 28 28.28 -10.18 10.38
N ARG A 29 29.11 -9.29 9.84
CA ARG A 29 28.65 -8.00 9.31
C ARG A 29 27.72 -8.16 8.12
N VAL A 30 27.95 -9.15 7.25
CA VAL A 30 27.04 -9.50 6.15
C VAL A 30 25.69 -9.96 6.70
N GLN A 31 25.71 -10.84 7.70
CA GLN A 31 24.48 -11.31 8.35
C GLN A 31 23.72 -10.16 9.02
N ASP A 32 24.43 -9.26 9.69
CA ASP A 32 23.84 -8.11 10.37
C ASP A 32 23.17 -7.14 9.41
N GLN A 33 23.80 -6.82 8.27
CA GLN A 33 23.15 -5.99 7.25
C GLN A 33 21.80 -6.61 6.81
N ILE A 34 21.75 -7.93 6.59
CA ILE A 34 20.53 -8.65 6.19
C ILE A 34 19.48 -8.68 7.33
N ARG A 35 19.91 -8.91 8.58
CA ARG A 35 19.04 -8.88 9.76
C ARG A 35 18.47 -7.48 10.03
N GLN A 36 19.25 -6.42 9.82
CA GLN A 36 18.82 -5.03 10.01
C GLN A 36 17.69 -4.62 9.04
N ILE A 37 17.74 -5.10 7.80
CA ILE A 37 16.64 -4.96 6.82
C ILE A 37 15.58 -6.06 6.96
N ARG A 38 15.70 -6.90 8.00
CA ARG A 38 14.76 -7.95 8.40
C ARG A 38 14.49 -8.97 7.28
N GLY A 39 15.53 -9.32 6.52
CA GLY A 39 15.41 -10.24 5.38
C GLY A 39 14.49 -9.71 4.27
N CYS A 40 14.46 -8.39 4.04
CA CYS A 40 13.74 -7.76 2.92
C CYS A 40 13.96 -8.54 1.61
N THR A 41 12.92 -8.80 0.84
CA THR A 41 12.94 -9.74 -0.32
C THR A 41 13.82 -9.28 -1.48
N ARG A 42 13.92 -7.97 -1.72
CA ARG A 42 14.72 -7.43 -2.82
C ARG A 42 15.30 -6.07 -2.43
N PRO A 43 16.30 -6.02 -1.54
CA PRO A 43 16.83 -4.77 -1.01
C PRO A 43 17.49 -3.92 -2.10
N VAL A 44 17.62 -2.62 -1.82
CA VAL A 44 18.35 -1.68 -2.67
C VAL A 44 19.79 -1.62 -2.18
N ASN A 45 20.73 -1.77 -3.11
CA ASN A 45 22.16 -1.77 -2.87
C ASN A 45 22.70 -0.38 -3.16
N LEU A 46 23.36 0.21 -2.17
CA LEU A 46 23.96 1.53 -2.28
C LEU A 46 25.47 1.44 -2.11
N VAL A 47 26.21 2.25 -2.85
CA VAL A 47 27.65 2.48 -2.65
C VAL A 47 27.88 3.96 -2.37
N GLY A 48 28.78 4.28 -1.46
CA GLY A 48 29.00 5.67 -1.08
C GLY A 48 29.52 5.88 0.33
N THR A 49 29.40 7.12 0.78
CA THR A 49 29.91 7.58 2.07
C THR A 49 28.92 8.50 2.77
N THR A 50 29.01 8.56 4.08
CA THR A 50 28.34 9.57 4.90
C THR A 50 29.28 10.03 6.01
N ALA A 51 29.25 11.32 6.32
CA ALA A 51 30.00 11.90 7.42
C ALA A 51 29.08 12.84 8.22
N THR A 52 29.13 12.70 9.54
CA THR A 52 28.54 13.65 10.48
C THR A 52 29.65 14.57 10.95
N LEU A 53 29.45 15.88 10.78
CA LEU A 53 30.37 16.93 11.17
C LEU A 53 29.78 17.72 12.34
N ASP A 54 30.64 18.23 13.20
CA ASP A 54 30.29 19.33 14.09
C ASP A 54 30.08 20.59 13.24
N SER A 55 28.94 21.27 13.38
CA SER A 55 28.63 22.38 12.47
C SER A 55 29.42 23.67 12.76
N ALA A 56 29.94 23.84 13.97
CA ALA A 56 30.69 25.03 14.36
C ALA A 56 32.16 24.94 13.89
N THR A 57 32.74 23.75 14.01
CA THR A 57 34.15 23.48 13.74
C THR A 57 34.39 22.78 12.40
N ASN A 58 33.34 22.22 11.78
CA ASN A 58 33.42 21.27 10.66
C ASN A 58 34.26 20.01 10.96
N ALA A 59 34.54 19.71 12.23
CA ALA A 59 35.26 18.51 12.63
C ALA A 59 34.42 17.26 12.32
N VAL A 60 35.04 16.23 11.74
CA VAL A 60 34.36 14.96 11.45
C VAL A 60 34.12 14.22 12.76
N LEU A 61 32.86 14.11 13.16
CA LEU A 61 32.42 13.35 14.33
C LEU A 61 32.24 11.87 14.01
N ARG A 62 31.73 11.56 12.82
CA ARG A 62 31.53 10.18 12.35
C ARG A 62 31.74 10.13 10.85
N SER A 63 32.35 9.07 10.36
CA SER A 63 32.33 8.72 8.95
C SER A 63 31.90 7.28 8.77
N TYR A 64 31.37 6.99 7.59
CA TYR A 64 31.02 5.65 7.14
C TYR A 64 31.28 5.59 5.64
N SER A 65 31.91 4.51 5.20
CA SER A 65 32.13 4.22 3.78
C SER A 65 31.71 2.79 3.48
N THR A 66 31.04 2.58 2.34
CA THR A 66 30.75 1.21 1.88
C THR A 66 32.01 0.46 1.45
N ALA A 67 33.14 1.16 1.26
CA ALA A 67 34.43 0.51 1.01
C ALA A 67 34.89 -0.36 2.19
N ASP A 68 34.42 -0.05 3.40
CA ASP A 68 34.74 -0.77 4.63
C ASP A 68 33.73 -1.90 4.91
N GLU A 69 32.69 -2.05 4.07
CA GLU A 69 31.73 -3.15 4.19
C GLU A 69 32.24 -4.40 3.47
N PRO A 70 31.94 -5.62 3.98
CA PRO A 70 32.41 -6.87 3.40
C PRO A 70 32.09 -6.97 1.90
N THR A 71 30.87 -6.59 1.52
CA THR A 71 30.39 -6.70 0.14
C THR A 71 30.62 -5.43 -0.68
N GLY A 72 31.32 -4.43 -0.13
CA GLY A 72 31.57 -3.14 -0.77
C GLY A 72 30.32 -2.26 -0.92
N ARG A 73 29.20 -2.65 -0.27
CA ARG A 73 27.88 -2.02 -0.42
C ARG A 73 27.09 -2.02 0.88
N LEU A 74 26.15 -1.08 0.95
CA LEU A 74 25.12 -1.00 1.98
C LEU A 74 23.80 -1.56 1.46
N LEU A 75 23.20 -2.45 2.23
CA LEU A 75 21.85 -2.93 2.01
C LEU A 75 20.80 -2.02 2.66
N THR A 76 19.84 -1.54 1.87
CA THR A 76 18.68 -0.80 2.36
C THR A 76 17.38 -1.52 2.01
N ALA A 77 16.41 -1.48 2.92
CA ALA A 77 15.12 -2.14 2.71
C ALA A 77 14.37 -1.53 1.52
N CYS A 78 13.68 -2.35 0.72
CA CYS A 78 13.04 -1.92 -0.53
C CYS A 78 11.81 -1.03 -0.34
N GLY A 79 11.27 -0.95 0.89
CA GLY A 79 10.11 -0.12 1.22
C GLY A 79 8.80 -0.54 0.54
N ASN A 80 8.75 -1.70 -0.11
CA ASN A 80 7.56 -2.14 -0.82
C ASN A 80 6.45 -2.52 0.16
N ARG A 81 5.31 -1.82 0.08
CA ARG A 81 4.15 -2.03 0.96
C ARG A 81 3.41 -3.36 0.71
N ARG A 82 3.61 -4.01 -0.44
CA ARG A 82 2.79 -5.16 -0.85
C ARG A 82 3.30 -6.44 -0.22
N ALA A 83 2.43 -7.13 0.50
CA ALA A 83 2.78 -8.39 1.16
C ALA A 83 3.23 -9.47 0.18
N SER A 84 2.65 -9.52 -1.03
CA SER A 84 3.06 -10.45 -2.10
C SER A 84 4.50 -10.20 -2.60
N ARG A 85 4.99 -8.96 -2.50
CA ARG A 85 6.30 -8.55 -3.02
C ARG A 85 7.39 -8.55 -1.97
N CYS A 86 7.08 -8.08 -0.78
CA CYS A 86 8.01 -8.10 0.33
C CYS A 86 7.27 -8.21 1.67
N PRO A 87 7.08 -9.42 2.20
CA PRO A 87 6.43 -9.64 3.49
C PRO A 87 7.12 -8.90 4.65
N SER A 88 8.43 -8.67 4.57
CA SER A 88 9.17 -7.96 5.61
C SER A 88 8.85 -6.46 5.63
N CYS A 89 9.00 -5.78 4.48
CA CYS A 89 8.71 -4.35 4.37
C CYS A 89 7.21 -4.04 4.54
N SER A 90 6.34 -4.90 4.00
CA SER A 90 4.89 -4.71 4.11
C SER A 90 4.42 -4.76 5.55
N ARG A 91 4.97 -5.64 6.39
CA ARG A 91 4.62 -5.71 7.82
C ARG A 91 4.98 -4.44 8.56
N LEU A 92 6.18 -3.88 8.32
CA LEU A 92 6.56 -2.60 8.92
C LEU A 92 5.61 -1.48 8.47
N TYR A 93 5.26 -1.46 7.18
CA TYR A 93 4.29 -0.51 6.64
C TYR A 93 2.89 -0.68 7.26
N ALA A 94 2.43 -1.91 7.47
CA ALA A 94 1.16 -2.20 8.16
C ALA A 94 1.19 -1.70 9.60
N ALA A 95 2.27 -1.97 10.35
CA ALA A 95 2.42 -1.48 11.72
C ALA A 95 2.44 0.05 11.80
N ASP A 96 3.10 0.72 10.85
CA ASP A 96 3.08 2.18 10.76
C ASP A 96 1.67 2.70 10.46
N THR A 97 0.97 2.06 9.53
CA THR A 97 -0.40 2.41 9.19
C THR A 97 -1.32 2.21 10.40
N TYR A 98 -1.17 1.11 11.13
CA TYR A 98 -1.90 0.84 12.37
C TYR A 98 -1.72 1.98 13.37
N HIS A 99 -0.47 2.36 13.67
CA HIS A 99 -0.19 3.43 14.62
C HIS A 99 -0.67 4.79 14.14
N LEU A 100 -0.60 5.06 12.84
CA LEU A 100 -1.10 6.30 12.24
C LEU A 100 -2.63 6.42 12.35
N ILE A 101 -3.37 5.33 12.12
CA ILE A 101 -4.83 5.30 12.26
C ILE A 101 -5.22 5.36 13.73
N ARG A 102 -4.62 4.50 14.57
CA ARG A 102 -4.86 4.45 16.02
C ARG A 102 -4.63 5.82 16.67
N ALA A 103 -3.52 6.50 16.36
CA ALA A 103 -3.25 7.83 16.90
C ALA A 103 -4.35 8.84 16.53
N GLY A 104 -4.93 8.73 15.33
CA GLY A 104 -6.07 9.57 14.93
C GLY A 104 -7.40 9.19 15.59
N LEU A 105 -7.52 7.99 16.16
CA LEU A 105 -8.78 7.54 16.76
C LEU A 105 -8.79 7.73 18.29
N CYS A 106 -7.68 7.44 18.95
CA CYS A 106 -7.59 7.42 20.41
C CYS A 106 -6.48 8.31 20.99
N GLY A 107 -5.78 9.09 20.17
CA GLY A 107 -4.63 9.90 20.61
C GLY A 107 -3.31 9.12 20.73
N GLY A 108 -2.29 9.82 21.20
CA GLY A 108 -0.90 9.37 21.29
C GLY A 108 -0.04 9.74 20.08
N LYS A 109 1.29 9.59 20.20
CA LYS A 109 2.27 9.93 19.14
C LYS A 109 2.08 11.36 18.59
N ALA A 110 1.99 12.33 19.51
CA ALA A 110 1.72 13.75 19.28
C ALA A 110 0.28 14.11 18.87
N VAL A 111 -0.68 13.19 18.99
CA VAL A 111 -2.12 13.49 18.86
C VAL A 111 -2.75 13.55 20.26
N PRO A 112 -3.53 14.59 20.61
CA PRO A 112 -4.24 14.66 21.88
C PRO A 112 -5.24 13.51 22.07
N GLU A 113 -5.45 13.08 23.31
CA GLU A 113 -6.41 12.01 23.63
C GLU A 113 -7.87 12.44 23.40
N THR A 114 -8.15 13.75 23.47
CA THR A 114 -9.46 14.36 23.20
C THR A 114 -9.99 14.06 21.80
N VAL A 115 -9.13 13.67 20.85
CA VAL A 115 -9.56 13.24 19.50
C VAL A 115 -10.55 12.06 19.55
N ARG A 116 -10.55 11.29 20.64
CA ARG A 116 -11.47 10.17 20.86
C ARG A 116 -12.92 10.60 21.06
N ASP A 117 -13.16 11.88 21.34
CA ASP A 117 -14.49 12.44 21.56
C ASP A 117 -15.05 13.08 20.27
N HIS A 118 -14.23 13.16 19.22
CA HIS A 118 -14.65 13.74 17.95
C HIS A 118 -15.58 12.76 17.19
N PRO A 119 -16.69 13.26 16.59
CA PRO A 119 -17.63 12.44 15.82
C PRO A 119 -16.93 11.77 14.66
N ARG A 120 -17.06 10.45 14.58
CA ARG A 120 -16.36 9.63 13.58
C ARG A 120 -17.17 8.42 13.16
N VAL A 121 -17.01 8.07 11.90
CA VAL A 121 -17.63 6.89 11.30
C VAL A 121 -16.63 6.12 10.45
N PHE A 122 -16.89 4.83 10.32
CA PHE A 122 -16.31 3.97 9.32
C PHE A 122 -17.29 3.85 8.14
N ALA A 123 -16.91 4.45 7.01
CA ALA A 123 -17.72 4.48 5.80
C ALA A 123 -17.12 3.54 4.72
N THR A 124 -17.98 2.74 4.09
CA THR A 124 -17.63 1.88 2.95
C THR A 124 -18.38 2.34 1.71
N LEU A 125 -17.64 2.76 0.68
CA LEU A 125 -18.16 3.16 -0.63
C LEU A 125 -17.78 2.10 -1.67
N THR A 126 -18.78 1.52 -2.33
CA THR A 126 -18.59 0.40 -3.28
C THR A 126 -18.91 0.80 -4.71
N ALA A 127 -18.34 0.06 -5.66
CA ALA A 127 -18.70 0.20 -7.08
C ALA A 127 -20.14 -0.29 -7.35
N PRO A 128 -20.83 0.26 -8.37
CA PRO A 128 -22.10 -0.27 -8.83
C PRO A 128 -21.93 -1.68 -9.44
N SER A 129 -23.04 -2.27 -9.87
CA SER A 129 -22.99 -3.53 -10.64
C SER A 129 -22.66 -3.24 -12.10
N PHE A 130 -21.78 -4.07 -12.69
CA PHE A 130 -21.48 -4.10 -14.14
C PHE A 130 -22.02 -5.36 -14.81
N GLY A 131 -22.84 -6.12 -14.08
CA GLY A 131 -23.38 -7.41 -14.51
C GLY A 131 -23.44 -8.39 -13.33
N PRO A 132 -24.33 -9.41 -13.39
CA PRO A 132 -24.40 -10.44 -12.37
C PRO A 132 -23.09 -11.22 -12.24
N VAL A 133 -22.64 -11.43 -11.01
CA VAL A 133 -21.44 -12.23 -10.70
C VAL A 133 -21.80 -13.40 -9.78
N HIS A 134 -20.98 -14.44 -9.81
CA HIS A 134 -20.99 -15.50 -8.81
C HIS A 134 -20.72 -14.90 -7.43
N ASN A 135 -21.58 -15.18 -6.46
CA ASN A 135 -21.46 -14.68 -5.11
C ASN A 135 -21.89 -15.74 -4.10
N ARG A 136 -21.47 -15.55 -2.85
CA ARG A 136 -21.90 -16.34 -1.71
C ARG A 136 -22.87 -15.48 -0.90
N ARG A 137 -24.16 -15.58 -1.20
CA ARG A 137 -25.21 -14.93 -0.41
C ARG A 137 -25.45 -15.74 0.85
N THR A 138 -25.78 -15.06 1.94
CA THR A 138 -26.20 -15.69 3.18
C THR A 138 -27.50 -15.06 3.64
N THR A 139 -28.32 -15.82 4.38
CA THR A 139 -29.44 -15.23 5.13
C THR A 139 -28.91 -14.40 6.30
N ASN A 140 -29.78 -13.65 6.97
CA ASN A 140 -29.44 -12.93 8.20
C ASN A 140 -28.95 -13.87 9.31
N ALA A 141 -29.41 -15.13 9.31
CA ALA A 141 -28.95 -16.19 10.21
C ALA A 141 -27.63 -16.86 9.75
N GLY A 142 -26.95 -16.33 8.73
CA GLY A 142 -25.68 -16.84 8.22
C GLY A 142 -25.79 -18.08 7.32
N LYS A 143 -27.01 -18.59 7.04
CA LYS A 143 -27.20 -19.78 6.20
C LYS A 143 -26.82 -19.47 4.74
N PRO A 144 -25.95 -20.25 4.09
CA PRO A 144 -25.62 -20.07 2.68
C PRO A 144 -26.86 -20.18 1.79
N LEU A 145 -27.02 -19.22 0.89
CA LEU A 145 -28.02 -19.23 -0.17
C LEU A 145 -27.37 -19.62 -1.49
N SER A 146 -28.09 -20.37 -2.32
CA SER A 146 -27.63 -20.73 -3.65
C SER A 146 -27.32 -19.49 -4.49
N CYS A 147 -26.20 -19.56 -5.19
CA CYS A 147 -25.86 -18.58 -6.21
C CYS A 147 -26.89 -18.61 -7.33
N ARG A 148 -26.97 -17.52 -8.09
CA ARG A 148 -27.87 -17.44 -9.26
C ARG A 148 -27.48 -18.40 -10.39
N CYS A 149 -26.30 -19.02 -10.33
CA CYS A 149 -25.91 -20.13 -11.21
C CYS A 149 -26.50 -21.50 -10.78
N GLY A 150 -27.30 -21.54 -9.71
CA GLY A 150 -27.88 -22.77 -9.16
C GLY A 150 -27.01 -23.50 -8.13
N HIS A 151 -25.72 -23.17 -8.01
CA HIS A 151 -24.79 -23.85 -7.10
C HIS A 151 -24.55 -23.08 -5.80
N SER A 152 -24.21 -23.78 -4.72
CA SER A 152 -23.67 -23.17 -3.50
C SER A 152 -22.14 -23.12 -3.60
N HIS A 153 -21.56 -21.94 -3.41
CA HIS A 153 -20.10 -21.75 -3.52
C HIS A 153 -19.44 -21.79 -2.13
N ALA A 154 -18.32 -22.50 -2.04
CA ALA A 154 -17.43 -22.44 -0.89
C ALA A 154 -16.75 -21.06 -0.77
N ALA A 155 -16.13 -20.75 0.38
CA ALA A 155 -15.53 -19.43 0.64
C ALA A 155 -14.37 -19.09 -0.33
N ASP A 156 -13.66 -20.13 -0.75
CA ASP A 156 -12.47 -20.14 -1.58
C ASP A 156 -12.74 -20.50 -3.05
N ASP A 157 -14.02 -20.70 -3.41
CA ASP A 157 -14.41 -21.07 -4.76
C ASP A 157 -13.88 -20.03 -5.79
N PRO A 158 -13.12 -20.47 -6.82
CA PRO A 158 -12.48 -19.59 -7.80
C PRO A 158 -13.47 -18.88 -8.73
N LEU A 159 -14.72 -19.33 -8.79
CA LEU A 159 -15.77 -18.64 -9.56
C LEU A 159 -16.25 -17.38 -8.84
N LEU A 160 -16.11 -17.27 -7.52
CA LEU A 160 -16.61 -16.11 -6.78
C LEU A 160 -16.05 -14.78 -7.31
N GLY A 161 -16.95 -13.85 -7.62
CA GLY A 161 -16.64 -12.55 -8.20
C GLY A 161 -16.57 -12.56 -9.74
N THR A 162 -16.51 -13.72 -10.37
CA THR A 162 -16.54 -13.81 -11.84
C THR A 162 -17.96 -13.62 -12.38
N PRO A 163 -18.14 -13.08 -13.61
CA PRO A 163 -19.46 -12.88 -14.20
C PRO A 163 -20.19 -14.21 -14.45
N LEU A 164 -21.49 -14.24 -14.15
CA LEU A 164 -22.36 -15.38 -14.50
C LEU A 164 -22.42 -15.58 -16.02
N ASN A 165 -22.48 -14.47 -16.76
CA ASN A 165 -22.32 -14.46 -18.21
C ASN A 165 -21.21 -13.45 -18.59
N PRO A 166 -20.02 -13.93 -18.99
CA PRO A 166 -18.94 -13.06 -19.41
C PRO A 166 -19.24 -12.22 -20.66
N SER A 167 -20.14 -12.64 -21.56
CA SER A 167 -20.41 -11.88 -22.79
C SER A 167 -21.28 -10.64 -22.56
N SER A 168 -22.11 -10.63 -21.52
CA SER A 168 -22.98 -9.50 -21.17
C SER A 168 -22.44 -8.63 -20.02
N TYR A 169 -21.26 -8.95 -19.48
CA TYR A 169 -20.63 -8.17 -18.42
C TYR A 169 -19.95 -6.92 -19.00
N ASP A 170 -20.24 -5.76 -18.42
CA ASP A 170 -19.68 -4.47 -18.85
C ASP A 170 -18.24 -4.28 -18.34
N TYR A 171 -17.29 -4.95 -18.99
CA TYR A 171 -15.87 -4.84 -18.68
C TYR A 171 -15.33 -3.42 -18.86
N SER A 172 -15.78 -2.70 -19.91
CA SER A 172 -15.34 -1.33 -20.18
C SER A 172 -15.77 -0.39 -19.06
N GLY A 173 -17.04 -0.46 -18.66
CA GLY A 173 -17.56 0.28 -17.51
C GLY A 173 -16.80 -0.05 -16.22
N ALA A 174 -16.53 -1.32 -15.95
CA ALA A 174 -15.81 -1.75 -14.74
C ALA A 174 -14.38 -1.18 -14.68
N VAL A 175 -13.64 -1.26 -15.79
CA VAL A 175 -12.26 -0.75 -15.87
C VAL A 175 -12.22 0.78 -15.79
N LEU A 176 -13.12 1.47 -16.50
CA LEU A 176 -13.22 2.93 -16.46
C LEU A 176 -13.63 3.40 -15.06
N TRP A 177 -14.55 2.71 -14.40
CA TRP A 177 -14.91 3.01 -13.02
C TRP A 177 -13.69 2.89 -12.08
N ASN A 178 -12.90 1.81 -12.17
CA ASN A 178 -11.67 1.67 -11.39
C ASN A 178 -10.68 2.82 -11.68
N ALA A 179 -10.53 3.20 -12.95
CA ALA A 179 -9.64 4.29 -13.37
C ALA A 179 -10.03 5.64 -12.77
N HIS A 180 -11.34 5.89 -12.65
CA HIS A 180 -11.93 7.12 -12.14
C HIS A 180 -12.32 7.07 -10.65
N ALA A 181 -12.14 5.95 -9.95
CA ALA A 181 -12.49 5.82 -8.54
C ALA A 181 -11.83 6.90 -7.66
N GLY A 182 -10.59 7.29 -7.97
CA GLY A 182 -9.92 8.41 -7.29
C GLY A 182 -10.60 9.77 -7.52
N ALA A 183 -11.08 10.02 -8.73
CA ALA A 183 -11.82 11.23 -9.07
C ALA A 183 -13.23 11.23 -8.45
N LEU A 184 -13.90 10.08 -8.40
CA LEU A 184 -15.16 9.90 -7.68
C LEU A 184 -15.00 10.20 -6.19
N TRP A 185 -13.90 9.75 -5.58
CA TRP A 185 -13.59 10.09 -4.18
C TRP A 185 -13.38 11.59 -4.00
N ALA A 186 -12.64 12.25 -4.91
CA ALA A 186 -12.47 13.69 -4.86
C ALA A 186 -13.83 14.41 -4.89
N ARG A 187 -14.71 14.00 -5.82
CA ARG A 187 -16.07 14.56 -5.95
C ARG A 187 -16.92 14.29 -4.70
N PHE A 188 -16.87 13.08 -4.16
CA PHE A 188 -17.49 12.72 -2.88
C PHE A 188 -17.06 13.65 -1.75
N THR A 189 -15.76 13.88 -1.56
CA THR A 189 -15.31 14.77 -0.48
C THR A 189 -15.71 16.24 -0.69
N THR A 190 -15.87 16.68 -1.95
CA THR A 190 -16.42 18.00 -2.26
C THR A 190 -17.88 18.09 -1.85
N TYR A 191 -18.70 17.11 -2.23
CA TYR A 191 -20.11 17.09 -1.84
C TYR A 191 -20.30 16.90 -0.34
N LEU A 192 -19.47 16.10 0.33
CA LEU A 192 -19.53 15.95 1.79
C LEU A 192 -19.42 17.29 2.50
N ARG A 193 -18.46 18.14 2.09
CA ARG A 193 -18.32 19.49 2.66
C ARG A 193 -19.49 20.41 2.31
N ARG A 194 -20.09 20.25 1.13
CA ARG A 194 -21.28 21.01 0.72
C ARG A 194 -22.52 20.61 1.53
N GLU A 195 -22.74 19.31 1.74
CA GLU A 195 -23.84 18.80 2.57
C GLU A 195 -23.74 19.32 4.01
N LEU A 196 -22.54 19.30 4.60
CA LEU A 196 -22.31 19.86 5.93
C LEU A 196 -22.56 21.37 5.96
N ALA A 197 -22.11 22.12 4.95
CA ALA A 197 -22.29 23.57 4.90
C ALA A 197 -23.78 23.95 4.80
N VAL A 198 -24.53 23.25 3.93
CA VAL A 198 -25.98 23.42 3.76
C VAL A 198 -26.72 23.10 5.06
N HIS A 199 -26.31 22.05 5.79
CA HIS A 199 -26.97 21.66 7.04
C HIS A 199 -26.99 22.80 8.08
N VAL A 200 -25.94 23.61 8.13
CA VAL A 200 -25.80 24.73 9.08
C VAL A 200 -26.00 26.11 8.46
N GLY A 201 -26.43 26.18 7.19
CA GLY A 201 -26.67 27.45 6.51
C GLY A 201 -25.39 28.28 6.24
N LEU A 202 -24.22 27.65 6.19
CA LEU A 202 -22.94 28.31 5.93
C LEU A 202 -22.49 28.15 4.48
N THR A 203 -21.66 29.07 4.00
CA THR A 203 -20.84 28.83 2.82
C THR A 203 -19.74 27.81 3.13
N GLN A 204 -19.18 27.16 2.10
CA GLN A 204 -18.04 26.26 2.29
C GLN A 204 -16.79 26.97 2.86
N LYS A 205 -16.66 28.29 2.63
CA LYS A 205 -15.56 29.09 3.15
C LYS A 205 -15.70 29.28 4.66
N GLU A 206 -16.90 29.66 5.11
CA GLU A 206 -17.23 29.80 6.54
C GLU A 206 -17.14 28.46 7.27
N LEU A 207 -17.68 27.39 6.69
CA LEU A 207 -17.57 26.06 7.28
C LEU A 207 -16.09 25.67 7.50
N ARG A 208 -15.20 25.95 6.54
CA ARG A 208 -13.77 25.63 6.67
C ARG A 208 -13.10 26.40 7.81
N ALA A 209 -13.61 27.57 8.19
CA ALA A 209 -13.07 28.35 9.30
C ALA A 209 -13.44 27.76 10.67
N THR A 210 -14.50 26.96 10.76
CA THR A 210 -15.00 26.41 12.03
C THR A 210 -14.94 24.88 12.11
N LEU A 211 -14.81 24.18 10.99
CA LEU A 211 -14.84 22.71 10.94
C LEU A 211 -13.92 22.16 9.84
N ARG A 212 -13.28 21.04 10.16
CA ARG A 212 -12.48 20.25 9.24
C ARG A 212 -13.04 18.84 9.11
N VAL A 213 -13.29 18.43 7.86
CA VAL A 213 -13.51 17.01 7.54
C VAL A 213 -12.16 16.31 7.39
N SER A 214 -11.81 15.54 8.41
CA SER A 214 -10.62 14.70 8.45
C SER A 214 -10.97 13.27 8.04
N PHE A 215 -10.10 12.63 7.26
CA PHE A 215 -10.27 11.23 6.89
C PHE A 215 -8.95 10.49 6.75
N ALA A 216 -9.02 9.17 6.90
CA ALA A 216 -8.04 8.22 6.41
C ALA A 216 -8.77 7.09 5.68
N LYS A 217 -8.31 6.74 4.48
CA LYS A 217 -8.98 5.77 3.61
C LYS A 217 -8.02 4.73 3.08
N VAL A 218 -8.55 3.54 2.82
CA VAL A 218 -7.89 2.47 2.08
C VAL A 218 -8.75 1.99 0.92
N ALA A 219 -8.09 1.61 -0.16
CA ALA A 219 -8.69 0.92 -1.29
C ALA A 219 -8.47 -0.58 -1.14
N GLU A 220 -9.52 -1.35 -1.34
CA GLU A 220 -9.46 -2.82 -1.36
C GLU A 220 -10.18 -3.32 -2.61
N TYR A 221 -9.68 -4.43 -3.17
CA TYR A 221 -10.33 -5.11 -4.28
C TYR A 221 -11.34 -6.12 -3.76
N GLN A 222 -12.55 -6.05 -4.32
CA GLN A 222 -13.52 -7.13 -4.24
C GLN A 222 -13.07 -8.28 -5.14
N LYS A 223 -13.57 -9.50 -4.88
CA LYS A 223 -13.32 -10.68 -5.76
C LYS A 223 -13.69 -10.43 -7.23
N ARG A 224 -14.63 -9.52 -7.49
CA ARG A 224 -15.04 -9.08 -8.83
C ARG A 224 -14.10 -8.07 -9.51
N GLY A 225 -12.92 -7.80 -8.96
CA GLY A 225 -11.92 -6.92 -9.57
C GLY A 225 -12.19 -5.41 -9.46
N LEU A 226 -13.26 -5.00 -8.76
CA LEU A 226 -13.59 -3.59 -8.51
C LEU A 226 -13.04 -3.15 -7.16
N VAL A 227 -12.50 -1.93 -7.10
CA VAL A 227 -12.10 -1.33 -5.83
C VAL A 227 -13.31 -0.87 -5.03
N HIS A 228 -13.25 -0.96 -3.70
CA HIS A 228 -14.10 -0.20 -2.78
C HIS A 228 -13.21 0.60 -1.84
N PHE A 229 -13.77 1.67 -1.27
CA PHE A 229 -13.08 2.47 -0.27
C PHE A 229 -13.65 2.24 1.11
N HIS A 230 -12.78 1.90 2.05
CA HIS A 230 -13.05 2.01 3.46
C HIS A 230 -12.41 3.29 3.98
N ALA A 231 -13.18 4.11 4.69
CA ALA A 231 -12.71 5.38 5.21
C ALA A 231 -13.14 5.58 6.65
N VAL A 232 -12.18 5.90 7.51
CA VAL A 232 -12.45 6.59 8.76
C VAL A 232 -12.66 8.06 8.42
N VAL A 233 -13.85 8.59 8.66
CA VAL A 233 -14.18 10.01 8.47
C VAL A 233 -14.52 10.59 9.82
N ARG A 234 -13.93 11.74 10.16
CA ARG A 234 -14.04 12.41 11.45
C ARG A 234 -14.26 13.91 11.25
N LEU A 235 -15.08 14.50 12.11
CA LEU A 235 -15.28 15.95 12.18
C LEU A 235 -14.37 16.51 13.27
N ASP A 236 -13.53 17.47 12.88
CA ASP A 236 -12.59 18.18 13.77
C ASP A 236 -12.88 19.70 13.73
N GLY A 237 -12.29 20.46 14.65
CA GLY A 237 -12.14 21.90 14.51
C GLY A 237 -11.16 22.29 13.38
N PRO A 238 -11.03 23.59 13.05
CA PRO A 238 -10.16 24.07 11.97
C PRO A 238 -8.71 23.58 12.07
N ASP A 239 -8.19 23.39 13.29
CA ASP A 239 -6.84 22.87 13.51
C ASP A 239 -6.71 21.34 13.48
N GLY A 240 -7.80 20.63 13.19
CA GLY A 240 -7.80 19.18 12.96
C GLY A 240 -7.76 18.39 14.26
N HIS A 241 -6.94 17.35 14.32
CA HIS A 241 -6.90 16.43 15.47
C HIS A 241 -6.56 17.06 16.84
N THR A 242 -6.15 18.33 16.89
CA THR A 242 -5.85 19.05 18.13
C THR A 242 -6.98 19.93 18.62
N ASP A 243 -8.07 20.06 17.85
CA ASP A 243 -9.07 21.11 18.02
C ASP A 243 -10.48 20.50 17.94
N PRO A 244 -11.31 20.65 18.98
CA PRO A 244 -12.62 20.02 19.02
C PRO A 244 -13.57 20.57 17.94
N PRO A 245 -14.47 19.74 17.42
CA PRO A 245 -15.47 20.20 16.46
C PRO A 245 -16.56 21.06 17.14
N PRO A 246 -17.28 21.89 16.37
CA PRO A 246 -18.48 22.59 16.87
C PRO A 246 -19.54 21.63 17.42
N ALA A 247 -20.32 22.06 18.43
CA ALA A 247 -21.30 21.21 19.11
C ALA A 247 -22.39 20.60 18.19
N TRP A 248 -22.72 21.24 17.07
CA TRP A 248 -23.69 20.72 16.09
C TRP A 248 -23.15 19.57 15.25
N ALA A 249 -21.82 19.40 15.18
CA ALA A 249 -21.19 18.37 14.38
C ALA A 249 -21.34 17.03 15.11
N THR A 250 -22.35 16.24 14.75
CA THR A 250 -22.60 14.92 15.34
C THR A 250 -22.38 13.78 14.34
N THR A 251 -22.37 12.53 14.81
CA THR A 251 -22.28 11.33 13.96
C THR A 251 -23.50 11.18 13.05
N ASP A 252 -24.69 11.59 13.49
CA ASP A 252 -25.90 11.61 12.65
C ASP A 252 -25.79 12.59 11.47
N VAL A 253 -25.31 13.81 11.76
CA VAL A 253 -25.08 14.82 10.72
C VAL A 253 -24.05 14.32 9.71
N LEU A 254 -22.96 13.72 10.21
CA LEU A 254 -21.92 13.13 9.36
C LEU A 254 -22.48 11.99 8.50
N THR A 255 -23.27 11.10 9.07
CA THR A 255 -23.86 9.94 8.39
C THR A 255 -24.79 10.37 7.26
N ARG A 256 -25.69 11.32 7.52
CA ARG A 256 -26.57 11.89 6.49
C ARG A 256 -25.77 12.57 5.38
N ALA A 257 -24.77 13.38 5.75
CA ALA A 257 -23.94 14.08 4.79
C ALA A 257 -23.14 13.13 3.89
N ILE A 258 -22.61 12.03 4.43
CA ILE A 258 -21.91 10.99 3.66
C ILE A 258 -22.87 10.32 2.66
N THR A 259 -24.05 9.90 3.12
CA THR A 259 -25.05 9.23 2.26
C THR A 259 -25.48 10.13 1.10
N ASN A 260 -25.75 11.41 1.35
CA ASN A 260 -26.10 12.37 0.30
C ASN A 260 -24.93 12.66 -0.63
N ALA A 261 -23.72 12.84 -0.09
CA ALA A 261 -22.53 13.12 -0.88
C ALA A 261 -22.17 11.96 -1.82
N ALA A 262 -22.34 10.71 -1.37
CA ALA A 262 -22.14 9.53 -2.21
C ALA A 262 -23.12 9.51 -3.39
N LYS A 263 -24.40 9.79 -3.16
CA LYS A 263 -25.42 9.86 -4.24
C LYS A 263 -25.14 10.97 -5.26
N ARG A 264 -24.61 12.11 -4.82
CA ARG A 264 -24.32 13.27 -5.68
C ARG A 264 -22.99 13.17 -6.43
N ALA A 265 -22.09 12.27 -6.02
CA ALA A 265 -20.79 12.10 -6.65
C ALA A 265 -20.92 11.30 -7.98
N VAL A 266 -21.16 12.02 -9.06
CA VAL A 266 -21.25 11.49 -10.44
C VAL A 266 -20.07 11.97 -11.28
N LEU A 267 -19.56 11.21 -12.24
CA LEU A 267 -18.66 11.72 -13.28
C LEU A 267 -19.18 11.29 -14.65
N THR A 268 -19.26 12.21 -15.58
CA THR A 268 -19.59 11.89 -16.97
C THR A 268 -18.29 11.76 -17.75
N ILE A 269 -18.15 10.64 -18.48
CA ILE A 269 -17.06 10.41 -19.42
C ILE A 269 -17.66 10.14 -20.80
N THR A 270 -16.98 10.59 -21.84
CA THR A 270 -17.42 10.42 -23.23
C THR A 270 -16.26 9.87 -24.04
N SER A 271 -16.54 8.87 -24.86
CA SER A 271 -15.61 8.34 -25.86
C SER A 271 -16.41 7.83 -27.04
N ASP A 272 -15.85 7.98 -28.24
CA ASP A 272 -16.48 7.52 -29.47
C ASP A 272 -16.59 5.98 -29.47
N ALA A 273 -15.62 5.30 -28.86
CA ALA A 273 -15.58 3.84 -28.78
C ALA A 273 -16.53 3.25 -27.72
N THR A 274 -16.81 3.96 -26.62
CA THR A 274 -17.58 3.43 -25.49
C THR A 274 -18.89 4.15 -25.18
N GLY A 275 -19.19 5.22 -25.92
CA GLY A 275 -20.31 6.12 -25.68
C GLY A 275 -20.12 7.02 -24.45
N GLU A 276 -21.16 7.80 -24.14
CA GLU A 276 -21.25 8.56 -22.90
C GLU A 276 -21.61 7.63 -21.73
N ARG A 277 -20.93 7.81 -20.59
CA ARG A 277 -21.14 7.01 -19.38
C ARG A 277 -21.10 7.88 -18.15
N GLU A 278 -22.04 7.63 -17.25
CA GLU A 278 -22.01 8.17 -15.90
C GLU A 278 -21.42 7.17 -14.92
N LEU A 279 -20.33 7.56 -14.26
CA LEU A 279 -19.70 6.81 -13.19
C LEU A 279 -20.23 7.33 -11.85
N ARG A 280 -20.67 6.42 -10.98
CA ARG A 280 -21.30 6.71 -9.69
C ARG A 280 -20.83 5.71 -8.63
N TRP A 281 -21.05 6.00 -7.35
CA TRP A 281 -21.01 4.96 -6.32
C TRP A 281 -22.22 4.02 -6.46
N GLY A 282 -22.08 2.76 -6.05
CA GLY A 282 -23.19 1.84 -5.97
C GLY A 282 -24.15 2.18 -4.83
N ASP A 283 -25.33 1.57 -4.83
CA ASP A 283 -26.37 1.80 -3.80
C ASP A 283 -25.94 1.36 -2.40
N GLN A 284 -24.97 0.44 -2.31
CA GLN A 284 -24.41 -0.05 -1.06
C GLN A 284 -23.37 0.95 -0.52
N VAL A 285 -23.86 1.88 0.31
CA VAL A 285 -23.06 2.75 1.17
C VAL A 285 -23.32 2.32 2.61
N ASP A 286 -22.29 1.78 3.27
CA ASP A 286 -22.36 1.35 4.68
C ASP A 286 -21.64 2.40 5.54
N VAL A 287 -22.34 2.96 6.53
CA VAL A 287 -21.78 3.96 7.45
C VAL A 287 -22.06 3.49 8.87
N ARG A 288 -20.99 3.24 9.62
CA ARG A 288 -21.07 2.77 11.00
C ARG A 288 -20.33 3.71 11.91
N GLU A 289 -20.93 4.06 13.03
CA GLU A 289 -20.24 4.81 14.08
C GLU A 289 -19.08 3.99 14.66
N ILE A 290 -17.98 4.67 15.00
CA ILE A 290 -16.85 4.05 15.71
C ILE A 290 -16.95 4.47 17.17
N THR A 291 -17.21 3.51 18.06
CA THR A 291 -17.38 3.80 19.49
C THR A 291 -16.03 3.83 20.22
N ALA A 292 -15.88 4.76 21.16
CA ALA A 292 -14.63 5.02 21.89
C ALA A 292 -14.36 4.04 23.06
N LEU A 293 -15.36 3.24 23.46
CA LEU A 293 -15.34 2.36 24.63
C LEU A 293 -15.93 0.99 24.27
N GLY A 294 -15.06 -0.03 24.32
CA GLY A 294 -15.29 -1.44 24.69
C GLY A 294 -16.39 -2.30 24.06
N ASP A 295 -17.61 -1.78 23.91
CA ASP A 295 -18.80 -2.64 23.99
C ASP A 295 -19.57 -2.73 22.66
N GLY A 296 -19.06 -2.06 21.61
CA GLY A 296 -19.61 -2.10 20.26
C GLY A 296 -18.85 -3.03 19.31
N GLU A 297 -19.52 -3.49 18.23
CA GLU A 297 -18.91 -4.35 17.19
C GLU A 297 -17.69 -3.71 16.49
N LEU A 298 -17.47 -2.40 16.61
CA LEU A 298 -16.50 -1.64 15.82
C LEU A 298 -15.69 -0.66 16.69
N THR A 299 -14.66 -1.18 17.37
CA THR A 299 -13.77 -0.41 18.25
C THR A 299 -12.62 0.27 17.51
N ASP A 300 -12.02 1.31 18.10
CA ASP A 300 -10.87 2.04 17.52
C ASP A 300 -9.71 1.11 17.13
N GLN A 301 -9.42 0.09 17.96
CA GLN A 301 -8.36 -0.88 17.70
C GLN A 301 -8.72 -1.82 16.54
N ALA A 302 -9.97 -2.29 16.48
CA ALA A 302 -10.45 -3.15 15.40
C ALA A 302 -10.39 -2.41 14.05
N VAL A 303 -10.80 -1.14 14.02
CA VAL A 303 -10.71 -0.28 12.82
C VAL A 303 -9.26 -0.05 12.41
N ALA A 304 -8.38 0.29 13.33
CA ALA A 304 -6.96 0.50 13.01
C ALA A 304 -6.31 -0.79 12.46
N ALA A 305 -6.61 -1.94 13.07
CA ALA A 305 -6.13 -3.24 12.60
C ALA A 305 -6.67 -3.59 11.21
N TYR A 306 -7.97 -3.33 10.98
CA TYR A 306 -8.62 -3.52 9.70
C TYR A 306 -7.95 -2.66 8.62
N VAL A 307 -7.85 -1.34 8.82
CA VAL A 307 -7.25 -0.42 7.83
C VAL A 307 -5.80 -0.79 7.54
N ALA A 308 -5.01 -1.16 8.57
CA ALA A 308 -3.63 -1.60 8.41
C ALA A 308 -3.50 -2.88 7.56
N LYS A 309 -4.39 -3.86 7.79
CA LYS A 309 -4.45 -5.12 7.01
C LYS A 309 -4.66 -4.85 5.52
N TYR A 310 -5.50 -3.88 5.17
CA TYR A 310 -5.81 -3.58 3.77
C TYR A 310 -4.79 -2.67 3.09
N ALA A 311 -4.06 -1.86 3.86
CA ALA A 311 -3.04 -0.96 3.31
C ALA A 311 -1.89 -1.71 2.60
N THR A 312 -1.66 -2.99 2.94
CA THR A 312 -0.66 -3.86 2.30
C THR A 312 -1.19 -4.74 1.19
N LYS A 313 -2.50 -4.83 1.01
CA LYS A 313 -3.12 -5.58 -0.09
C LYS A 313 -3.06 -4.77 -1.39
N SER A 314 -3.09 -5.49 -2.50
CA SER A 314 -3.12 -4.92 -3.84
C SER A 314 -4.02 -5.78 -4.75
N ALA A 315 -4.09 -5.45 -6.03
CA ALA A 315 -5.04 -6.06 -6.96
C ALA A 315 -4.91 -7.59 -7.04
N GLU A 316 -3.72 -8.16 -6.78
CA GLU A 316 -3.48 -9.61 -6.78
C GLU A 316 -4.39 -10.40 -5.85
N ALA A 317 -4.94 -9.77 -4.80
CA ALA A 317 -5.95 -10.36 -3.94
C ALA A 317 -7.27 -10.70 -4.68
N SER A 318 -7.49 -10.13 -5.85
CA SER A 318 -8.60 -10.46 -6.77
C SER A 318 -8.17 -11.37 -7.94
N GLY A 319 -7.02 -12.03 -7.86
CA GLY A 319 -6.58 -13.05 -8.82
C GLY A 319 -5.92 -12.52 -10.10
N THR A 320 -5.38 -11.30 -10.07
CA THR A 320 -4.49 -10.73 -11.11
C THR A 320 -3.02 -10.84 -10.70
N VAL A 321 -2.11 -10.41 -11.58
CA VAL A 321 -0.68 -10.34 -11.29
C VAL A 321 -0.30 -9.09 -10.47
N ASP A 322 0.82 -9.16 -9.76
CA ASP A 322 1.31 -8.09 -8.90
C ASP A 322 2.49 -7.29 -9.49
N HIS A 323 2.77 -7.40 -10.80
CA HIS A 323 3.78 -6.62 -11.54
C HIS A 323 3.15 -5.87 -12.69
N SER A 324 3.84 -4.81 -13.13
CA SER A 324 3.48 -4.10 -14.34
C SER A 324 3.69 -5.00 -15.56
N LEU A 325 2.70 -5.03 -16.45
CA LEU A 325 2.74 -5.78 -17.70
C LEU A 325 3.36 -5.00 -18.86
N ARG A 326 3.94 -3.82 -18.59
CA ARG A 326 4.54 -2.98 -19.63
C ARG A 326 5.95 -3.48 -19.94
N CYS A 327 6.29 -3.57 -21.23
CA CYS A 327 7.65 -3.82 -21.65
C CYS A 327 8.57 -2.72 -21.07
N PRO A 328 9.66 -3.08 -20.36
CA PRO A 328 10.54 -2.10 -19.73
C PRO A 328 11.30 -1.26 -20.76
N ARG A 329 11.65 -1.82 -21.93
CA ARG A 329 12.41 -1.15 -22.99
C ARG A 329 11.62 -0.05 -23.69
N CYS A 330 10.45 -0.37 -24.27
CA CYS A 330 9.60 0.63 -24.92
C CYS A 330 8.65 1.35 -23.95
N THR A 331 8.70 1.00 -22.67
CA THR A 331 7.83 1.53 -21.60
C THR A 331 6.33 1.33 -21.84
N GLY A 332 5.94 0.34 -22.66
CA GLY A 332 4.55 0.03 -23.00
C GLY A 332 4.05 0.57 -24.33
N ARG A 333 4.88 1.33 -25.08
CA ARG A 333 4.47 1.94 -26.36
C ARG A 333 4.43 0.96 -27.53
N GLY A 334 5.15 -0.15 -27.46
CA GLY A 334 5.36 -1.06 -28.59
C GLY A 334 6.49 -0.62 -29.53
N TYR A 335 6.93 0.63 -29.46
CA TYR A 335 8.03 1.16 -30.28
C TYR A 335 9.06 1.93 -29.46
N VAL A 336 10.27 2.07 -30.03
CA VAL A 336 11.35 2.93 -29.54
C VAL A 336 11.62 4.03 -30.57
N THR A 337 12.01 5.22 -30.11
CA THR A 337 12.40 6.30 -31.01
C THR A 337 13.89 6.14 -31.32
N GLY A 338 14.21 5.94 -32.60
CA GLY A 338 15.58 5.83 -33.08
C GLY A 338 16.33 7.17 -33.03
N PRO A 339 17.66 7.17 -33.22
CA PRO A 339 18.46 8.40 -33.29
C PRO A 339 18.04 9.34 -34.43
N ASP A 340 17.41 8.78 -35.47
CA ASP A 340 16.85 9.47 -36.64
C ASP A 340 15.46 10.07 -36.39
N GLY A 341 14.86 9.83 -35.22
CA GLY A 341 13.55 10.34 -34.82
C GLY A 341 12.38 9.45 -35.26
N PHE A 342 12.60 8.35 -35.97
CA PHE A 342 11.53 7.44 -36.40
C PHE A 342 11.17 6.42 -35.31
N HIS A 343 9.96 5.87 -35.40
CA HIS A 343 9.45 4.86 -34.46
C HIS A 343 9.72 3.45 -35.00
N ASP A 344 10.68 2.75 -34.38
CA ASP A 344 10.97 1.35 -34.67
C ASP A 344 10.18 0.43 -33.74
N LEU A 345 9.72 -0.72 -34.25
CA LEU A 345 9.13 -1.75 -33.40
C LEU A 345 10.10 -2.19 -32.32
N CYS A 346 9.60 -2.32 -31.10
CA CYS A 346 10.41 -2.73 -29.97
C CYS A 346 10.74 -4.22 -30.08
N ALA A 347 12.02 -4.53 -30.31
CA ALA A 347 12.53 -5.90 -30.45
C ALA A 347 12.29 -6.79 -29.21
N ASP A 348 12.18 -6.23 -28.00
CA ASP A 348 11.95 -7.04 -26.79
C ASP A 348 10.51 -7.55 -26.67
N CYS A 349 9.56 -6.92 -27.36
CA CYS A 349 8.13 -7.24 -27.23
C CYS A 349 7.40 -7.35 -28.56
N ASP A 350 8.14 -7.33 -29.67
CA ASP A 350 7.64 -7.37 -31.05
C ASP A 350 6.44 -6.43 -31.28
N GLY A 351 6.57 -5.17 -30.87
CA GLY A 351 5.48 -4.20 -31.06
C GLY A 351 4.34 -4.24 -30.05
N SER A 352 4.22 -5.30 -29.24
CA SER A 352 3.05 -5.48 -28.36
C SER A 352 2.96 -4.48 -27.19
N GLY A 353 4.09 -3.90 -26.80
CA GLY A 353 4.24 -3.10 -25.58
C GLY A 353 4.14 -3.91 -24.29
N GLN A 354 3.94 -5.23 -24.36
CA GLN A 354 3.76 -6.10 -23.21
C GLN A 354 5.10 -6.68 -22.74
N SER A 355 5.30 -6.83 -21.43
CA SER A 355 6.48 -7.54 -20.89
C SER A 355 6.36 -9.06 -21.04
N GLU A 356 5.13 -9.55 -21.11
CA GLU A 356 4.78 -10.94 -21.38
C GLU A 356 3.37 -11.00 -22.00
N PRO A 357 3.05 -12.00 -22.82
CA PRO A 357 1.75 -12.07 -23.47
C PRO A 357 0.59 -12.19 -22.48
N ILE A 358 -0.41 -11.30 -22.56
CA ILE A 358 -1.60 -11.33 -21.69
C ILE A 358 -2.33 -12.68 -21.74
N ALA A 359 -2.25 -13.40 -22.86
CA ALA A 359 -2.85 -14.73 -23.02
C ALA A 359 -2.21 -15.80 -22.11
N LEU A 360 -0.93 -15.63 -21.74
CA LEU A 360 -0.14 -16.62 -20.98
C LEU A 360 -0.10 -16.35 -19.47
N LEU A 361 -0.62 -15.20 -19.00
CA LEU A 361 -0.61 -14.86 -17.57
C LEU A 361 -1.28 -15.96 -16.72
N PRO A 362 -0.76 -16.32 -15.54
CA PRO A 362 -1.39 -17.32 -14.66
C PRO A 362 -2.51 -16.69 -13.83
N VAL A 363 -3.56 -16.18 -14.49
CA VAL A 363 -4.69 -15.46 -13.88
C VAL A 363 -6.04 -16.03 -14.32
N HIS A 364 -7.07 -15.86 -13.47
CA HIS A 364 -8.43 -16.28 -13.80
C HIS A 364 -8.95 -15.57 -15.06
N ARG A 365 -9.88 -16.21 -15.78
CA ARG A 365 -10.45 -15.71 -17.05
C ARG A 365 -11.02 -14.29 -16.91
N HIS A 366 -11.72 -14.02 -15.82
CA HIS A 366 -12.31 -12.70 -15.55
C HIS A 366 -11.24 -11.61 -15.40
N ALA A 367 -10.22 -11.83 -14.56
CA ALA A 367 -9.11 -10.89 -14.38
C ALA A 367 -8.37 -10.68 -15.72
N ARG A 368 -8.11 -11.74 -16.49
CA ARG A 368 -7.51 -11.63 -17.83
C ARG A 368 -8.32 -10.73 -18.76
N GLN A 369 -9.65 -10.87 -18.75
CA GLN A 369 -10.52 -10.06 -19.59
C GLN A 369 -10.52 -8.59 -19.15
N MET A 370 -10.49 -8.30 -17.85
CA MET A 370 -10.30 -6.94 -17.34
C MET A 370 -8.93 -6.36 -17.74
N ILE A 371 -7.85 -7.14 -17.66
CA ILE A 371 -6.51 -6.73 -18.11
C ILE A 371 -6.50 -6.39 -19.60
N ARG A 372 -7.09 -7.26 -20.45
CA ARG A 372 -7.24 -7.02 -21.89
C ARG A 372 -8.04 -5.74 -22.16
N THR A 373 -9.13 -5.54 -21.45
CA THR A 373 -9.98 -4.37 -21.59
C THR A 373 -9.23 -3.10 -21.19
N ALA A 374 -8.49 -3.11 -20.08
CA ALA A 374 -7.64 -1.99 -19.68
C ALA A 374 -6.53 -1.70 -20.70
N TRP A 375 -5.95 -2.73 -21.32
CA TRP A 375 -4.97 -2.55 -22.39
C TRP A 375 -5.59 -1.89 -23.61
N ALA A 376 -6.74 -2.38 -24.09
CA ALA A 376 -7.46 -1.84 -25.24
C ALA A 376 -7.89 -0.39 -25.01
N LEU A 377 -8.56 -0.11 -23.89
CA LEU A 377 -8.97 1.24 -23.53
C LEU A 377 -7.77 2.19 -23.38
N GLY A 378 -6.62 1.70 -22.93
CA GLY A 378 -5.42 2.51 -22.79
C GLY A 378 -4.78 2.98 -24.10
N HIS A 379 -5.18 2.40 -25.23
CA HIS A 379 -4.73 2.79 -26.57
C HIS A 379 -5.73 3.70 -27.29
N LEU A 380 -6.89 3.99 -26.68
CA LEU A 380 -7.83 4.96 -27.19
C LEU A 380 -7.31 6.38 -26.91
N PRO A 381 -7.26 7.28 -27.93
CA PRO A 381 -6.81 8.66 -27.76
C PRO A 381 -7.52 9.40 -26.63
N GLU A 382 -8.82 9.18 -26.46
CA GLU A 382 -9.67 9.84 -25.44
C GLU A 382 -9.28 9.46 -24.01
N PHE A 383 -8.59 8.32 -23.84
CA PHE A 383 -8.13 7.81 -22.54
C PHE A 383 -6.60 7.82 -22.40
N ALA A 384 -5.87 8.48 -23.30
CA ALA A 384 -4.41 8.50 -23.31
C ALA A 384 -3.80 8.94 -21.97
N ASP A 385 -4.41 9.94 -21.31
CA ASP A 385 -3.96 10.46 -20.00
C ASP A 385 -4.12 9.47 -18.85
N LEU A 386 -5.06 8.52 -18.97
CA LEU A 386 -5.27 7.49 -17.96
C LEU A 386 -4.14 6.46 -17.97
N LYS A 387 -3.50 6.26 -19.13
CA LYS A 387 -2.42 5.29 -19.37
C LYS A 387 -2.82 3.89 -18.87
N LEU A 388 -4.02 3.43 -19.23
CA LEU A 388 -4.61 2.22 -18.66
C LEU A 388 -3.78 0.95 -18.88
N TRP A 389 -3.03 0.85 -19.97
CA TRP A 389 -2.06 -0.22 -20.21
C TRP A 389 -1.01 -0.32 -19.09
N LYS A 390 -0.55 0.82 -18.54
CA LYS A 390 0.39 0.86 -17.39
C LYS A 390 -0.23 0.24 -16.14
N TRP A 391 -1.53 0.41 -15.98
CA TRP A 391 -2.32 -0.02 -14.82
C TRP A 391 -3.17 -1.26 -15.10
N ALA A 392 -2.91 -1.98 -16.20
CA ALA A 392 -3.72 -3.14 -16.59
C ALA A 392 -3.64 -4.26 -15.54
N HIS A 393 -2.46 -4.50 -14.98
CA HIS A 393 -2.27 -5.40 -13.83
C HIS A 393 -3.08 -5.01 -12.58
N MET A 394 -3.43 -3.73 -12.46
CA MET A 394 -4.30 -3.18 -11.41
C MET A 394 -5.75 -3.05 -11.87
N LEU A 395 -6.15 -3.73 -12.94
CA LEU A 395 -7.52 -3.73 -13.47
C LEU A 395 -8.06 -2.31 -13.73
N GLY A 396 -7.17 -1.39 -14.13
CA GLY A 396 -7.46 0.02 -14.41
C GLY A 396 -7.30 0.99 -13.23
N PHE A 397 -7.21 0.51 -11.98
CA PHE A 397 -7.06 1.40 -10.82
C PHE A 397 -5.67 2.05 -10.80
N ARG A 398 -5.67 3.38 -10.75
CA ARG A 398 -4.46 4.23 -10.77
C ARG A 398 -4.26 5.06 -9.50
N GLY A 399 -5.07 4.81 -8.47
CA GLY A 399 -5.07 5.57 -7.22
C GLY A 399 -4.09 5.05 -6.16
N HIS A 400 -3.92 5.83 -5.10
CA HIS A 400 -3.25 5.37 -3.89
C HIS A 400 -4.15 4.43 -3.08
N PHE A 401 -3.59 3.30 -2.64
CA PHE A 401 -4.29 2.31 -1.81
C PHE A 401 -4.51 2.74 -0.37
N SER A 402 -3.75 3.70 0.10
CA SER A 402 -3.93 4.29 1.42
C SER A 402 -3.62 5.77 1.32
N SER A 403 -4.48 6.61 1.89
CA SER A 403 -4.28 8.05 1.95
C SER A 403 -5.01 8.64 3.15
N LYS A 404 -4.50 9.73 3.69
CA LYS A 404 -5.18 10.49 4.74
C LYS A 404 -5.20 11.97 4.40
N SER A 405 -6.20 12.66 4.93
CA SER A 405 -6.24 14.11 4.95
C SER A 405 -5.09 14.69 5.78
N ARG A 406 -4.69 15.92 5.46
CA ARG A 406 -3.74 16.68 6.29
C ARG A 406 -4.36 16.90 7.67
N ARG A 407 -3.55 16.88 8.73
CA ARG A 407 -3.97 17.02 10.14
C ARG A 407 -4.94 15.94 10.67
N TYR A 408 -5.04 14.77 10.02
CA TYR A 408 -5.79 13.63 10.58
C TYR A 408 -5.13 13.02 11.83
N SER A 409 -3.79 12.90 11.82
CA SER A 409 -2.96 12.32 12.88
C SER A 409 -1.47 12.54 12.56
N THR A 410 -0.56 11.86 13.28
CA THR A 410 0.88 11.72 12.96
C THR A 410 1.17 11.26 11.52
N THR A 411 2.43 11.26 11.09
CA THR A 411 2.84 10.91 9.72
C THR A 411 3.73 9.67 9.66
N LEU A 412 3.73 8.98 8.51
CA LEU A 412 4.68 7.90 8.27
C LEU A 412 6.14 8.38 8.34
N GLY A 413 6.40 9.66 8.02
CA GLY A 413 7.71 10.28 8.19
C GLY A 413 8.11 10.34 9.66
N ALA A 414 7.28 10.95 10.49
CA ALA A 414 7.51 11.05 11.94
C ALA A 414 7.70 9.67 12.60
N LEU A 415 6.92 8.65 12.21
CA LEU A 415 7.10 7.28 12.71
C LEU A 415 8.46 6.67 12.32
N ARG A 416 8.96 6.99 11.12
CA ARG A 416 10.30 6.57 10.66
C ARG A 416 11.40 7.33 11.39
N ASP A 417 11.20 8.61 11.66
CA ASP A 417 12.18 9.44 12.37
C ASP A 417 12.33 9.01 13.82
N VAL A 418 11.23 8.69 14.52
CA VAL A 418 11.26 8.08 15.86
C VAL A 418 12.06 6.78 15.85
N ARG A 419 11.86 5.91 14.85
CA ARG A 419 12.66 4.68 14.73
C ARG A 419 14.13 4.95 14.41
N ARG A 420 14.42 5.97 13.60
CA ARG A 420 15.79 6.36 13.26
C ARG A 420 16.52 6.86 14.50
N ALA A 421 15.89 7.74 15.28
CA ALA A 421 16.43 8.24 16.54
C ALA A 421 16.67 7.10 17.53
N TRP A 422 15.70 6.20 17.71
CA TRP A 422 15.87 5.02 18.56
C TRP A 422 17.06 4.15 18.10
N ARG A 423 17.19 3.87 16.80
CA ARG A 423 18.34 3.12 16.26
C ARG A 423 19.67 3.85 16.45
N ALA A 424 19.69 5.18 16.32
CA ALA A 424 20.89 5.97 16.55
C ALA A 424 21.32 5.90 18.03
N ILE A 425 20.37 5.96 18.97
CA ILE A 425 20.64 5.78 20.40
C ILE A 425 21.19 4.38 20.68
N GLN A 426 20.57 3.33 20.13
CA GLN A 426 21.06 1.96 20.29
C GLN A 426 22.47 1.76 19.72
N ALA A 427 22.77 2.39 18.57
CA ALA A 427 24.09 2.35 17.97
C ALA A 427 25.14 3.12 18.79
N ARG A 428 24.75 4.21 19.47
CA ARG A 428 25.61 4.94 20.40
C ARG A 428 25.86 4.15 21.68
N ALA A 429 24.85 3.51 22.26
CA ALA A 429 25.01 2.70 23.47
C ALA A 429 25.91 1.46 23.27
N ALA A 430 26.07 1.00 22.04
CA ALA A 430 26.99 -0.09 21.69
C ALA A 430 28.45 0.39 21.46
N ASP A 431 28.66 1.70 21.41
CA ASP A 431 29.96 2.35 21.20
C ASP A 431 30.24 3.18 22.46
N ASP A 432 31.02 2.63 23.41
CA ASP A 432 31.33 3.23 24.72
C ASP A 432 32.09 4.58 24.63
N SER A 433 32.23 5.10 23.42
CA SER A 433 32.90 6.33 23.09
C SER A 433 31.88 7.47 22.87
N TRP A 434 31.65 8.22 23.95
CA TRP A 434 31.37 9.67 23.99
C TRP A 434 29.93 10.18 24.27
N GLU A 435 29.90 11.19 25.16
CA GLU A 435 28.85 12.20 25.32
C GLU A 435 28.90 13.21 24.16
N THR A 436 27.72 13.63 23.67
CA THR A 436 27.61 14.78 22.75
C THR A 436 26.75 15.85 23.41
N SER A 437 27.24 17.09 23.44
CA SER A 437 26.40 18.27 23.68
C SER A 437 25.41 18.40 22.52
N GLU A 438 24.15 18.74 22.82
CA GLU A 438 23.04 18.75 21.86
C GLU A 438 23.11 19.86 20.77
N GLU A 439 24.29 20.42 20.48
CA GLU A 439 24.43 21.52 19.53
C GLU A 439 24.87 21.08 18.12
N SER A 440 24.21 21.70 17.15
CA SER A 440 24.17 21.50 15.70
C SER A 440 25.24 20.58 15.06
N THR A 441 24.78 19.43 14.52
CA THR A 441 25.58 18.55 13.64
C THR A 441 25.15 18.70 12.18
N LEU A 442 26.11 18.61 11.25
CA LEU A 442 25.88 18.62 9.80
C LEU A 442 26.15 17.22 9.21
N VAL A 443 25.16 16.64 8.53
CA VAL A 443 25.34 15.34 7.85
C VAL A 443 25.57 15.54 6.36
N VAL A 444 26.75 15.16 5.88
CA VAL A 444 27.13 15.18 4.45
C VAL A 444 27.11 13.74 3.93
N SER A 445 26.45 13.49 2.81
CA SER A 445 26.30 12.12 2.28
C SER A 445 26.38 12.08 0.76
N ARG A 446 27.06 11.07 0.22
CA ARG A 446 27.12 10.76 -1.21
C ARG A 446 26.77 9.30 -1.41
N TRP A 447 25.63 9.03 -2.05
CA TRP A 447 25.14 7.67 -2.31
C TRP A 447 24.87 7.46 -3.79
N GLN A 448 25.21 6.29 -4.30
CA GLN A 448 24.90 5.86 -5.66
C GLN A 448 24.14 4.52 -5.61
N TYR A 449 23.14 4.38 -6.48
CA TYR A 449 22.45 3.12 -6.68
C TYR A 449 23.38 2.14 -7.40
N LEU A 450 23.57 0.96 -6.81
CA LEU A 450 24.33 -0.13 -7.44
C LEU A 450 23.39 -1.14 -8.11
N ALA A 451 22.45 -1.71 -7.36
CA ALA A 451 21.60 -2.81 -7.80
C ALA A 451 20.39 -3.01 -6.88
N SER A 452 19.52 -3.96 -7.23
CA SER A 452 18.43 -4.42 -6.37
C SER A 452 18.43 -5.94 -6.25
N GLY A 453 18.27 -6.47 -5.04
CA GLY A 453 18.35 -7.89 -4.74
C GLY A 453 19.62 -8.28 -4.00
N TYR A 454 19.71 -9.58 -3.69
CA TYR A 454 20.85 -10.22 -3.05
C TYR A 454 21.72 -10.94 -4.08
N SER A 455 22.94 -11.27 -3.69
CA SER A 455 23.66 -12.38 -4.34
C SER A 455 22.96 -13.72 -4.01
N PRO A 456 23.21 -14.79 -4.79
CA PRO A 456 22.59 -16.10 -4.55
C PRO A 456 22.80 -16.66 -3.13
N GLY A 457 23.97 -16.46 -2.52
CA GLY A 457 24.29 -16.91 -1.16
C GLY A 457 23.68 -16.02 -0.08
N GLU A 458 23.67 -14.69 -0.27
CA GLU A 458 22.95 -13.77 0.61
C GLU A 458 21.44 -14.05 0.66
N GLU A 459 20.85 -14.50 -0.47
CA GLU A 459 19.44 -14.90 -0.50
C GLU A 459 19.14 -16.07 0.44
N LEU A 460 20.08 -17.01 0.62
CA LEU A 460 19.93 -18.11 1.60
C LEU A 460 19.90 -17.56 3.04
N ILE A 461 20.80 -16.62 3.37
CA ILE A 461 20.84 -15.97 4.69
C ILE A 461 19.57 -15.15 4.92
N ALA A 462 19.10 -14.44 3.89
CA ALA A 462 17.86 -13.67 3.95
C ALA A 462 16.64 -14.57 4.10
N ALA A 463 16.61 -15.73 3.44
CA ALA A 463 15.56 -16.73 3.59
C ALA A 463 15.50 -17.27 5.02
N GLN A 464 16.64 -17.62 5.61
CA GLN A 464 16.72 -18.05 7.02
C GLN A 464 16.23 -16.93 7.95
N THR A 465 16.70 -15.70 7.76
CA THR A 465 16.26 -14.54 8.55
C THR A 465 14.73 -14.35 8.47
N ARG A 466 14.13 -14.53 7.28
CA ARG A 466 12.67 -14.45 7.11
C ARG A 466 11.95 -15.59 7.82
N HIS A 467 12.51 -16.80 7.79
CA HIS A 467 12.00 -17.98 8.48
C HIS A 467 12.01 -17.77 10.00
N ASP A 468 13.15 -17.40 10.58
CA ASP A 468 13.30 -17.16 12.03
C ASP A 468 12.32 -16.11 12.52
N LEU A 469 12.22 -15.00 11.77
CA LEU A 469 11.25 -13.94 12.08
C LEU A 469 9.80 -14.41 11.94
N ALA A 470 9.48 -15.36 11.05
CA ALA A 470 8.13 -15.92 10.95
C ALA A 470 7.85 -16.85 12.13
N ALA A 471 8.76 -17.78 12.43
CA ALA A 471 8.66 -18.71 13.55
C ALA A 471 8.50 -17.99 14.90
N ALA A 472 9.31 -16.97 15.17
CA ALA A 472 9.20 -16.16 16.40
C ALA A 472 7.84 -15.44 16.53
N ARG A 473 7.18 -15.12 15.41
CA ARG A 473 5.84 -14.52 15.42
C ARG A 473 4.76 -15.54 15.64
N ASP A 474 4.85 -16.69 14.97
CA ASP A 474 3.88 -17.77 15.14
C ASP A 474 3.89 -18.23 16.60
N GLU A 475 5.07 -18.30 17.21
CA GLU A 475 5.26 -18.53 18.63
C GLU A 475 4.63 -17.43 19.51
N ALA A 476 4.92 -16.15 19.23
CA ALA A 476 4.32 -15.05 19.98
C ALA A 476 2.78 -14.99 19.83
N GLN A 477 2.25 -15.44 18.70
CA GLN A 477 0.82 -15.53 18.45
C GLN A 477 0.20 -16.70 19.21
N ARG A 478 0.84 -17.89 19.21
CA ARG A 478 0.44 -19.04 20.02
C ARG A 478 0.37 -18.68 21.49
N ARG A 479 1.40 -18.04 22.04
CA ARG A 479 1.39 -17.59 23.46
C ARG A 479 0.22 -16.67 23.80
N LYS A 480 -0.17 -15.80 22.86
CA LYS A 480 -1.36 -14.93 23.06
C LYS A 480 -2.68 -15.68 23.04
N THR A 481 -2.78 -16.77 22.27
CA THR A 481 -4.03 -17.52 22.10
C THR A 481 -4.17 -18.70 23.05
N GLU A 482 -3.07 -19.35 23.40
CA GLU A 482 -3.01 -20.61 24.13
C GLU A 482 -2.47 -20.45 25.56
N GLY A 483 -1.95 -19.25 25.92
CA GLY A 483 -1.25 -19.02 27.17
C GLY A 483 0.23 -19.44 27.09
N ASP A 484 0.97 -19.26 28.20
CA ASP A 484 2.33 -19.79 28.26
C ASP A 484 2.31 -21.33 28.27
N PRO A 485 3.30 -22.00 27.64
CA PRO A 485 3.43 -23.45 27.75
C PRO A 485 3.46 -23.81 29.24
N TRP A 486 2.60 -24.73 29.67
CA TRP A 486 2.67 -25.32 31.01
C TRP A 486 4.04 -25.98 31.15
N LEU A 487 4.96 -25.32 31.87
CA LEU A 487 6.24 -25.90 32.29
C LEU A 487 6.04 -26.69 33.59
#